data_AF-D6CH03-F1
#
_entry.id   AF-D6CH03-F1
#
_cell.length_a   1.000
_cell.length_b   1.000
_cell.length_c   1.000
_cell.angle_alpha   90.00
_cell.angle_beta   90.00
_cell.angle_gamma   90.00
#
_symmetry.space_group_name_H-M   'P 1'
#
loop_
_entity.id
_entity.type
_entity.pdbx_description
1 polymer ?
#
loop_
_entity_poly.entity_id
_entity_poly.type
_entity_poly.pdbx_seq_one_letter_code
_entity_poly.pdbx_strand_id
1 'polypeptide(L)' 'MKAFHWGKDVSIENMHQGFTHVFESTFESVEGMAEYVSHPAHVEAANRFLPHLEKVIVLDYKPTAVHL' A
#
# COMPACT_ATOMS: atom_id res chain seq x y z
N MET A 1 10.24 -1.92 6.55
CA MET A 1 9.19 -0.88 6.63
C MET A 1 9.62 0.18 7.63
N LYS A 2 9.54 1.46 7.28
CA LYS A 2 9.99 2.59 8.13
C LYS A 2 8.86 3.49 8.60
N ALA A 3 7.80 3.62 7.81
CA ALA A 3 6.57 4.28 8.20
C ALA A 3 5.37 3.52 7.62
N PHE A 4 4.23 3.67 8.26
CA PHE A 4 2.96 3.09 7.85
C PHE A 4 1.83 4.08 8.14
N HIS A 5 1.13 4.49 7.09
CA HIS A 5 -0.01 5.40 7.15
C HIS A 5 -1.21 4.78 6.46
N TRP A 6 -2.42 5.22 6.81
CA TRP A 6 -3.63 4.79 6.13
C TRP A 6 -4.71 5.86 6.24
N GLY A 7 -5.72 5.76 5.39
CA GLY A 7 -6.87 6.65 5.39
C GLY A 7 -8.06 6.07 4.64
N LYS A 8 -9.24 6.61 4.91
CA LYS A 8 -10.45 6.35 4.14
C LYS A 8 -10.55 7.36 3.00
N ASP A 9 -11.04 6.93 1.83
CA ASP A 9 -11.31 7.83 0.71
C ASP A 9 -12.29 8.94 1.12
N VAL A 10 -11.97 10.15 0.69
CA VAL A 10 -12.75 11.38 0.89
C VAL A 10 -12.99 12.11 -0.44
N SER A 11 -12.74 11.42 -1.57
CA SER A 11 -12.92 11.98 -2.91
C SER A 11 -14.38 12.37 -3.17
N ILE A 12 -14.58 13.51 -3.83
CA ILE A 12 -15.90 13.98 -4.30
C ILE A 12 -16.10 13.72 -5.80
N GLU A 13 -15.03 13.35 -6.50
CA GLU A 13 -15.00 13.18 -7.95
C GLU A 13 -15.60 11.83 -8.41
N ASN A 14 -15.92 10.93 -7.47
CA ASN A 14 -16.52 9.61 -7.74
C ASN A 14 -15.73 8.74 -8.73
N MET A 15 -14.41 8.94 -8.80
CA MET A 15 -13.50 8.18 -9.66
C MET A 15 -12.77 7.05 -8.93
N HIS A 16 -13.04 6.85 -7.64
CA HIS A 16 -12.36 5.89 -6.78
C HIS A 16 -12.60 4.41 -7.13
N GLN A 17 -13.39 4.12 -8.17
CA GLN A 17 -13.68 2.76 -8.67
C GLN A 17 -14.15 1.79 -7.58
N GLY A 18 -14.80 2.31 -6.52
CA GLY A 18 -15.25 1.52 -5.37
C GLY A 18 -14.13 1.09 -4.40
N PHE A 19 -12.89 1.55 -4.54
CA PHE A 19 -11.91 1.50 -3.46
C PHE A 19 -12.31 2.49 -2.36
N THR A 20 -12.04 2.14 -1.09
CA THR A 20 -12.53 2.91 0.06
C THR A 20 -11.45 3.29 1.05
N HIS A 21 -10.29 2.63 1.01
CA HIS A 21 -9.18 2.86 1.92
C HIS A 21 -7.86 2.85 1.16
N VAL A 22 -6.90 3.64 1.63
CA VAL A 22 -5.51 3.63 1.19
C VAL A 22 -4.61 3.22 2.36
N PHE A 23 -3.60 2.41 2.07
CA PHE A 23 -2.53 2.05 2.99
C PHE A 23 -1.20 2.39 2.31
N GLU A 24 -0.39 3.21 2.97
CA GLU A 24 0.93 3.63 2.47
C GLU A 24 2.00 3.07 3.41
N SER A 25 2.98 2.39 2.83
CA SER A 25 4.14 1.85 3.55
C SER A 25 5.41 2.44 2.95
N THR A 26 6.24 3.07 3.80
CA THR A 26 7.51 3.66 3.34
C THR A 26 8.67 2.70 3.56
N PHE A 27 9.50 2.56 2.53
CA PHE A 27 10.74 1.80 2.54
C PHE A 27 11.91 2.67 2.07
N GLU A 28 13.11 2.36 2.55
CA GLU A 28 14.33 3.07 2.15
C GLU A 28 14.88 2.56 0.82
N SER A 29 14.51 1.34 0.40
CA SER A 29 14.98 0.73 -0.85
C SER A 29 13.99 -0.31 -1.39
N VAL A 30 14.21 -0.73 -2.64
CA VAL A 30 13.42 -1.79 -3.30
C VAL A 30 13.72 -3.14 -2.66
N GLU A 31 14.97 -3.37 -2.24
CA GLU A 31 15.39 -4.58 -1.55
C GLU A 31 14.68 -4.69 -0.18
N GLY A 32 14.62 -3.61 0.58
CA GLY A 32 13.91 -3.58 1.87
C GLY A 32 12.40 -3.80 1.73
N MET A 33 11.82 -3.48 0.58
CA MET A 33 10.44 -3.81 0.25
C MET A 33 10.27 -5.29 -0.12
N ALA A 34 11.19 -5.87 -0.90
CA ALA A 34 11.19 -7.30 -1.24
C ALA A 34 11.38 -8.19 0.01
N GLU A 35 12.26 -7.79 0.92
CA GLU A 35 12.43 -8.43 2.23
C GLU A 35 11.13 -8.38 3.04
N TYR A 36 10.45 -7.23 3.05
CA TYR A 36 9.15 -7.10 3.72
C TYR A 36 8.08 -8.02 3.11
N VAL A 37 7.96 -8.07 1.78
CA VAL A 37 6.97 -8.89 1.09
C VAL A 37 7.18 -10.38 1.39
N SER A 38 8.44 -10.83 1.43
CA SER A 38 8.79 -12.22 1.73
C SER A 38 8.83 -12.56 3.22
N HIS A 39 8.78 -11.56 4.12
CA HIS A 39 8.89 -11.79 5.55
C HIS A 39 7.70 -12.64 6.08
N PRO A 40 7.94 -13.69 6.88
CA PRO A 40 6.87 -14.58 7.35
C PRO A 40 5.72 -13.87 8.06
N ALA A 41 6.03 -12.86 8.89
CA ALA A 41 5.00 -12.06 9.58
C ALA A 41 4.11 -11.25 8.61
N HIS A 42 4.67 -10.76 7.50
CA HIS A 42 3.89 -10.10 6.46
C HIS A 42 2.99 -11.10 5.74
N VAL A 43 3.51 -12.28 5.37
CA VAL A 43 2.72 -13.34 4.72
C VAL A 43 1.56 -13.79 5.60
N GLU A 44 1.79 -13.96 6.91
CA GLU A 44 0.72 -14.28 7.87
C GLU A 44 -0.33 -13.17 7.95
N ALA A 45 0.09 -11.91 8.04
CA ALA A 45 -0.82 -10.78 8.07
C ALA A 45 -1.63 -10.65 6.76
N ALA A 46 -1.00 -10.82 5.60
CA ALA A 46 -1.64 -10.80 4.30
C ALA A 46 -2.70 -11.91 4.19
N ASN A 47 -2.39 -13.13 4.64
CA ASN A 47 -3.34 -14.25 4.65
C ASN A 47 -4.57 -14.00 5.53
N ARG A 48 -4.42 -13.20 6.59
CA ARG A 48 -5.57 -12.76 7.42
C ARG A 48 -6.34 -11.61 6.79
N PHE A 49 -5.65 -10.69 6.14
CA PHE A 49 -6.23 -9.44 5.63
C PHE A 49 -6.95 -9.63 4.29
N LEU A 50 -6.33 -10.32 3.34
CA LEU A 50 -6.84 -10.48 1.97
C LEU A 50 -8.26 -11.06 1.87
N PRO A 51 -8.68 -12.06 2.69
CA PRO A 51 -10.05 -12.57 2.65
C PRO A 51 -11.14 -11.55 3.02
N HIS A 52 -10.78 -10.44 3.65
CA HIS A 52 -11.71 -9.36 4.02
C HIS A 52 -11.82 -8.27 2.95
N LEU A 53 -11.11 -8.40 1.83
CA LEU A 53 -11.12 -7.43 0.73
C LEU A 53 -11.96 -7.94 -0.43
N GLU A 54 -12.82 -7.08 -0.98
CA GLU A 54 -13.48 -7.34 -2.26
C GLU A 54 -12.50 -7.23 -3.43
N LYS A 55 -11.56 -6.27 -3.34
CA LYS A 55 -10.52 -5.99 -4.35
C LYS A 55 -9.33 -5.26 -3.72
N VAL A 56 -8.17 -5.39 -4.35
CA VAL A 56 -6.92 -4.72 -3.94
C VAL A 56 -6.12 -4.31 -5.17
N ILE A 57 -5.50 -3.13 -5.12
CA ILE A 57 -4.47 -2.69 -6.08
C ILE A 57 -3.25 -2.30 -5.25
N VAL A 58 -2.06 -2.72 -5.69
CA VAL A 58 -0.79 -2.40 -5.07
C VAL A 58 0.08 -1.69 -6.09
N LEU A 59 0.73 -0.61 -5.69
CA LEU A 59 1.61 0.20 -6.52
C LEU A 59 2.91 0.48 -5.76
N ASP A 60 4.03 0.09 -6.35
CA ASP A 60 5.35 0.40 -5.83
C ASP A 60 5.98 1.49 -6.70
N TYR A 61 6.42 2.58 -6.07
CA TYR A 61 7.00 3.70 -6.80
C TYR A 61 8.07 4.42 -5.98
N LYS A 62 8.94 5.13 -6.67
CA LYS A 62 9.85 6.11 -6.06
C LYS A 62 9.26 7.49 -6.28
N PRO A 63 8.90 8.25 -5.22
CA PRO A 63 8.47 9.64 -5.37
C PRO A 63 9.53 10.42 -6.15
N THR A 64 9.12 10.98 -7.29
CA THR A 64 10.01 11.74 -8.17
C THR A 64 9.42 13.14 -8.33
N ALA A 65 10.11 14.14 -7.79
CA ALA A 65 9.71 15.53 -7.93
C ALA A 65 10.08 16.04 -9.34
N VAL A 66 9.16 16.76 -9.98
CA VAL A 66 9.48 17.55 -11.17
C VAL A 66 10.09 18.86 -10.69
N HIS A 67 11.34 19.11 -11.08
CA HIS A 67 11.98 20.40 -10.89
C HIS A 67 11.78 21.22 -12.16
N LEU A 68 11.00 22.29 -12.05
CA LEU A 68 10.77 23.29 -13.11
C LEU A 68 11.70 24.49 -12.93
#